data_AF-A0A6P7GB22-F1
#
_entry.id   AF-A0A6P7GB22-F1
#
_cell.length_a   1.000
_cell.length_b   1.000
_cell.length_c   1.000
_cell.angle_alpha   90.00
_cell.angle_beta   90.00
_cell.angle_gamma   90.00
#
_symmetry.space_group_name_H-M   'P 1'
#
loop_
_entity.id
_entity.type
_entity.pdbx_description
1 polymer ?
#
loop_
_entity_poly.entity_id
_entity_poly.type
_entity_poly.pdbx_seq_one_letter_code
_entity_poly.pdbx_strand_id
1 'polypeptide(L)'
;MEDKRLAEEFLMRRTIISQGHLCPLSLTALPVQWDFDYCMRLYPLPDLVVIGDKYESYNENNKDCRVINPGPFCESGFQFLSYIPFTNTVDDCAL
;
A
#
# COMPACT_ATOMS: atom_id res chain seq x y z
N MET A 1 22.27 7.33 0.71
CA MET A 1 21.75 5.96 0.50
C MET A 1 20.32 5.90 1.03
N GLU A 2 20.08 6.42 2.24
CA GLU A 2 18.74 6.67 2.83
C GLU A 2 17.78 7.49 1.94
N ASP A 3 18.23 8.62 1.38
CA ASP A 3 17.38 9.47 0.51
C ASP A 3 16.84 8.76 -0.74
N LYS A 4 17.58 7.78 -1.29
CA LYS A 4 17.12 7.01 -2.45
C LYS A 4 16.03 6.01 -2.07
N ARG A 5 16.13 5.43 -0.87
CA ARG A 5 15.16 4.46 -0.36
C ARG A 5 13.81 5.13 -0.08
N LEU A 6 13.83 6.31 0.54
CA LEU A 6 12.62 7.12 0.74
C LEU A 6 11.96 7.52 -0.59
N ALA A 7 12.76 7.85 -1.60
CA ALA A 7 12.26 8.15 -2.94
C ALA A 7 11.65 6.93 -3.65
N GLU A 8 12.25 5.75 -3.49
CA GLU A 8 11.73 4.48 -4.05
C GLU A 8 10.41 4.08 -3.40
N GLU A 9 10.29 4.23 -2.08
CA GLU A 9 9.05 3.96 -1.34
C GLU A 9 7.93 4.91 -1.79
N PHE A 10 8.24 6.20 -1.95
CA PHE A 10 7.29 7.19 -2.47
C PHE A 10 6.87 6.90 -3.91
N LEU A 11 7.81 6.42 -4.73
CA LEU A 11 7.54 6.05 -6.10
C LEU A 11 6.65 4.80 -6.19
N MET A 12 6.82 3.81 -5.32
CA MET A 12 5.98 2.61 -5.30
C MET A 12 4.51 2.96 -5.07
N ARG A 13 4.22 3.81 -4.07
CA ARG A 13 2.86 4.28 -3.73
C ARG A 13 2.15 4.92 -4.92
N ARG A 14 2.84 5.82 -5.64
CA ARG A 14 2.30 6.49 -6.83
C ARG A 14 2.16 5.56 -8.03
N THR A 15 3.08 4.59 -8.15
CA THR A 15 3.08 3.62 -9.25
C THR A 15 1.84 2.73 -9.20
N ILE A 16 1.50 2.19 -8.03
CA ILE A 16 0.35 1.27 -7.87
C ILE A 16 -0.96 1.95 -8.30
N ILE A 17 -1.22 3.17 -7.84
CA ILE A 17 -2.41 3.94 -8.21
C ILE A 17 -2.40 4.31 -9.69
N SER A 18 -1.24 4.69 -10.24
CA SER A 18 -1.14 5.13 -11.63
C SER A 18 -1.25 3.98 -12.63
N GLN A 19 -0.75 2.80 -12.27
CA GLN A 19 -0.83 1.59 -13.09
C GLN A 19 -2.17 0.86 -12.93
N GLY A 20 -2.91 1.12 -11.84
CA GLY A 20 -4.18 0.46 -11.57
C GLY A 20 -4.03 -1.05 -11.36
N HIS A 21 -2.86 -1.50 -10.89
CA HIS A 21 -2.53 -2.90 -10.67
C HIS A 21 -1.65 -3.03 -9.42
N LEU A 22 -1.92 -4.02 -8.57
CA LEU A 22 -1.12 -4.30 -7.37
C LEU A 22 0.27 -4.84 -7.71
N CYS A 23 0.43 -5.48 -8.87
CA CYS A 23 1.70 -6.04 -9.33
C CYS A 23 2.10 -5.50 -10.70
N PRO A 24 2.48 -4.21 -10.84
CA PRO A 24 2.87 -3.60 -12.11
C PRO A 24 4.36 -3.89 -12.42
N LEU A 25 4.77 -5.14 -12.30
CA LEU A 25 6.14 -5.60 -12.47
C LEU A 25 6.18 -6.75 -13.47
N SER A 26 7.35 -7.02 -14.05
CA SER A 26 7.51 -8.15 -14.96
C SER A 26 7.23 -9.48 -14.24
N LEU A 27 6.65 -10.47 -14.96
CA LEU A 27 6.37 -11.80 -14.42
C LEU A 27 7.62 -12.53 -13.88
N THR A 28 8.80 -12.19 -14.39
CA THR A 28 10.08 -12.72 -13.88
C THR A 28 10.39 -12.22 -12.47
N ALA A 29 10.00 -10.98 -12.15
CA ALA A 29 10.21 -10.38 -10.83
C ALA A 29 9.07 -10.72 -9.86
N LEU A 30 7.83 -10.72 -10.34
CA LEU A 30 6.64 -11.05 -9.55
C LEU A 30 5.72 -11.96 -10.36
N PRO A 31 5.83 -13.29 -10.19
CA PRO A 31 4.98 -14.25 -10.87
C PRO A 31 3.52 -14.10 -10.44
N VAL A 32 2.63 -13.92 -11.40
CA VAL A 32 1.18 -13.88 -11.18
C VAL A 32 0.55 -15.04 -11.95
N GLN A 33 -0.38 -15.74 -11.30
CA GLN A 33 -1.14 -16.79 -11.97
C GLN A 33 -2.10 -16.15 -12.98
N TRP A 34 -1.97 -16.54 -14.25
CA TRP A 34 -2.67 -15.86 -15.35
C TRP A 34 -4.19 -15.88 -15.20
N ASP A 35 -4.74 -16.98 -14.71
CA ASP A 35 -6.17 -17.12 -14.48
C ASP A 35 -6.72 -16.14 -13.43
N PHE A 36 -5.87 -15.61 -12.55
CA PHE A 36 -6.25 -14.70 -11.45
C PHE A 36 -5.64 -13.30 -11.56
N ASP A 37 -5.08 -12.92 -12.72
CA ASP A 37 -4.54 -11.56 -12.95
C ASP A 37 -5.58 -10.47 -12.66
N TYR A 38 -6.84 -10.71 -13.03
CA TYR A 38 -7.93 -9.76 -12.82
C TYR A 38 -8.19 -9.41 -11.35
N CYS A 39 -7.85 -10.32 -10.41
CA CYS A 39 -8.03 -10.08 -8.98
C CYS A 39 -7.07 -9.01 -8.42
N MET A 40 -5.98 -8.73 -9.14
CA MET A 40 -4.93 -7.79 -8.73
C MET A 40 -5.14 -6.39 -9.32
N ARG A 41 -6.22 -6.18 -10.09
CA ARG A 41 -6.57 -4.88 -10.69
C ARG A 41 -7.22 -3.95 -9.68
N LEU A 42 -6.82 -2.69 -9.73
CA LEU A 42 -7.37 -1.59 -8.94
C LEU A 42 -8.24 -0.67 -9.81
N TYR A 43 -8.98 -1.25 -10.75
CA TYR A 43 -9.91 -0.52 -11.60
C TYR A 43 -11.31 -1.11 -11.49
N PRO A 44 -12.33 -0.33 -11.07
CA PRO A 44 -12.26 1.08 -10.64
C PRO A 44 -11.39 1.27 -9.38
N LEU A 45 -10.85 2.48 -9.20
CA LEU A 45 -9.97 2.77 -8.07
C LEU A 45 -10.76 2.68 -6.76
N PRO A 46 -10.28 1.93 -5.74
CA PRO A 46 -10.97 1.80 -4.46
C PRO A 46 -10.75 3.03 -3.56
N ASP A 47 -11.60 3.20 -2.55
CA ASP A 47 -11.45 4.29 -1.56
C ASP A 47 -10.24 4.09 -0.63
N LEU A 48 -9.87 2.84 -0.37
CA LEU A 48 -8.75 2.45 0.50
C LEU A 48 -7.98 1.25 -0.08
N VAL A 49 -6.66 1.33 -0.07
CA VAL A 49 -5.71 0.25 -0.34
C VAL A 49 -4.82 0.07 0.87
N VAL A 50 -4.78 -1.15 1.41
CA VAL A 50 -3.91 -1.51 2.53
C VAL A 50 -2.77 -2.39 2.01
N ILE A 51 -1.55 -1.89 2.08
CA ILE A 51 -0.33 -2.59 1.68
C ILE A 51 0.37 -3.04 2.96
N GLY A 52 0.31 -4.34 3.27
CA GLY A 52 1.03 -4.91 4.41
C GLY A 52 2.47 -5.24 4.03
N ASP A 53 3.38 -4.29 4.20
CA ASP A 53 4.80 -4.47 3.92
C ASP A 53 5.66 -4.21 5.16
N LYS A 54 6.91 -4.69 5.17
CA LYS A 54 7.88 -4.52 6.26
C LYS A 54 8.48 -3.11 6.35
N TYR A 55 8.10 -2.21 5.45
CA TYR A 55 8.55 -0.82 5.46
C TYR A 55 7.86 -0.03 6.57
N GLU A 56 8.36 1.19 6.81
CA GLU A 56 7.78 2.10 7.78
C GLU A 56 6.29 2.37 7.51
N SER A 57 5.54 2.62 8.58
CA SER A 57 4.12 2.95 8.49
C SER A 57 3.93 4.22 7.67
N TYR A 58 2.94 4.21 6.78
CA TYR A 58 2.57 5.39 6.01
C TYR A 58 1.06 5.45 5.76
N ASN A 59 0.57 6.66 5.58
CA ASN A 59 -0.81 6.96 5.23
C ASN A 59 -0.83 8.12 4.25
N GLU A 60 -1.14 7.83 2.98
CA GLU A 60 -1.22 8.82 1.93
C GLU A 60 -2.58 8.80 1.24
N ASN A 61 -3.03 9.95 0.76
CA ASN A 61 -4.22 10.05 -0.07
C ASN A 61 -3.84 10.55 -1.47
N ASN A 62 -4.26 9.84 -2.51
CA ASN A 62 -3.91 10.17 -3.89
C ASN A 62 -5.05 9.76 -4.84
N LYS A 63 -5.53 10.71 -5.66
CA LYS A 63 -6.69 10.55 -6.56
C LYS A 63 -7.92 9.93 -5.87
N ASP A 64 -8.26 10.45 -4.68
CA ASP A 64 -9.39 9.97 -3.86
C ASP A 64 -9.29 8.51 -3.39
N CYS A 65 -8.11 7.91 -3.53
CA CYS A 65 -7.77 6.62 -2.98
C CYS A 65 -6.74 6.79 -1.87
N ARG A 66 -7.10 6.32 -0.67
CA ARG A 66 -6.17 6.29 0.45
C ARG A 66 -5.32 5.03 0.37
N VAL A 67 -4.00 5.17 0.45
CA VAL A 67 -3.05 4.05 0.47
C VAL A 67 -2.32 4.07 1.79
N ILE A 68 -2.45 2.99 2.55
CA ILE A 68 -1.85 2.85 3.87
C ILE A 68 -0.95 1.63 3.95
N ASN A 69 0.07 1.71 4.79
CA ASN A 69 0.85 0.58 5.26
C ASN A 69 0.95 0.67 6.79
N PRO A 70 0.50 -0.35 7.54
CA PRO A 70 0.66 -0.37 8.99
C PRO A 70 2.10 -0.60 9.45
N GLY A 71 2.96 -1.10 8.56
CA GLY A 71 4.32 -1.49 8.89
C GLY A 71 4.40 -2.81 9.68
N PRO A 72 5.63 -3.21 10.07
CA PRO A 72 5.88 -4.50 10.70
C PRO A 72 5.45 -4.53 12.17
N PHE A 73 4.30 -5.14 12.46
CA PHE A 73 3.68 -5.18 13.78
C PHE A 73 4.65 -5.50 14.94
N CYS A 74 5.45 -6.56 14.84
CA CYS A 74 6.35 -6.98 15.92
C CYS A 74 7.60 -6.10 16.06
N GLU A 75 8.07 -5.49 14.98
CA GLU A 75 9.32 -4.72 14.96
C GLU A 75 9.08 -3.24 15.31
N SER A 76 7.86 -2.74 15.05
CA SER A 76 7.43 -1.37 15.33
C SER A 76 6.88 -1.16 16.74
N GLY A 77 7.03 -2.13 17.65
CA GLY A 77 6.48 -2.03 19.01
C GLY A 77 4.96 -2.22 19.06
N PHE A 78 4.44 -3.19 18.32
CA PHE A 78 3.02 -3.53 18.26
C PHE A 78 2.14 -2.38 17.75
N GLN A 79 2.66 -1.59 16.82
CA GLN A 79 1.91 -0.53 16.15
C GLN A 79 0.99 -1.10 15.07
N PHE A 80 -0.22 -0.55 14.98
CA PHE A 80 -1.20 -0.90 13.97
C PHE A 80 -2.06 0.31 13.61
N LEU A 81 -2.76 0.24 12.48
CA LEU A 81 -3.64 1.30 12.01
C LEU A 81 -5.10 0.91 12.23
N SER A 82 -5.91 1.86 12.72
CA SER A 82 -7.36 1.74 12.81
C SER A 82 -8.00 2.59 11.73
N TYR A 83 -8.76 1.97 10.81
CA TYR A 83 -9.50 2.68 9.77
C TYR A 83 -10.97 2.82 10.14
N ILE A 84 -11.49 4.05 10.15
CA ILE A 84 -12.90 4.35 10.38
C ILE A 84 -13.55 4.65 9.02
N PRO A 85 -14.38 3.73 8.47
CA PRO A 85 -14.92 3.86 7.12
C PRO A 85 -15.92 5.01 6.99
N PHE A 86 -16.68 5.32 8.05
CA PHE A 86 -17.70 6.38 8.03
C PHE A 86 -17.09 7.77 7.80
N THR A 87 -15.96 8.06 8.44
CA THR A 87 -15.25 9.35 8.34
C THR A 87 -14.11 9.32 7.32
N ASN A 88 -13.80 8.13 6.78
CA ASN A 88 -12.58 7.88 6.01
C ASN A 88 -11.35 8.44 6.75
N THR A 89 -11.19 8.09 8.03
CA THR A 89 -10.04 8.49 8.86
C THR A 89 -9.22 7.26 9.27
N VAL A 90 -7.93 7.47 9.47
CA VAL A 90 -7.00 6.43 9.91
C VAL A 90 -6.30 6.95 11.15
N ASP A 91 -6.35 6.15 12.22
CA ASP A 91 -5.74 6.46 13.52
C ASP A 91 -4.56 5.53 13.77
N ASP A 92 -3.44 6.11 14.19
CA ASP A 92 -2.25 5.37 14.62
C ASP A 92 -2.48 4.80 16.03
N CYS A 93 -2.37 3.48 16.17
CA CYS A 93 -2.58 2.78 17.42
C CYS A 93 -1.34 1.97 17.81
N ALA A 94 -1.15 1.76 19.11
CA ALA A 94 -0.11 0.91 19.66
C ALA A 94 -0.68 0.08 20.82
N LEU A 95 -0.15 -1.14 20.98
CA LEU A 95 -0.58 -2.12 21.99
C LEU A 95 0.21 -2.00 23.29
#